data_AF-A0A975CF51-F1
#
_entry.id   AF-A0A975CF51-F1
#
_cell.length_a   1.000
_cell.length_b   1.000
_cell.length_c   1.000
_cell.angle_alpha   90.00
_cell.angle_beta   90.00
_cell.angle_gamma   90.00
#
_symmetry.space_group_name_H-M   'P 1'
#
loop_
_entity.id
_entity.type
_entity.pdbx_description
1 polymer ?
#
loop_
_entity_poly.entity_id
_entity_poly.type
_entity_poly.pdbx_seq_one_letter_code
_entity_poly.pdbx_strand_id
1 'polypeptide(L)'
;MIKPDHAQWPLLESWRVPDGHPVLAGHFPEYPVIPGALLLDWIACLAESFVGKAPIHIRATRFHAPARADMLLRAHGRVQDGVFQFAVVADGETLLCTGSLSTAARGAAP
;
A
#
# COMPACT_ATOMS: atom_id res chain seq x y z
N MET A 1 11.15 -17.30 15.68
CA MET A 1 10.91 -16.10 14.84
C MET A 1 9.49 -15.62 15.07
N ILE A 2 9.31 -14.39 15.56
CA ILE A 2 7.99 -13.77 15.65
C ILE A 2 7.60 -13.38 14.22
N LYS A 3 6.50 -13.94 13.70
CA LYS A 3 5.97 -13.49 12.41
C LYS A 3 5.55 -12.03 12.57
N PRO A 4 5.82 -11.15 11.60
CA PRO A 4 5.35 -9.78 11.69
C PRO A 4 3.81 -9.76 11.73
N ASP A 5 3.24 -8.89 12.57
CA ASP A 5 1.79 -8.81 12.86
C ASP A 5 0.92 -8.70 11.60
N HIS A 6 1.45 -8.16 10.49
CA HIS A 6 0.68 -8.05 9.25
C HIS A 6 0.41 -9.38 8.53
N ALA A 7 1.14 -10.45 8.82
CA ALA A 7 0.93 -11.77 8.18
C ALA A 7 -0.44 -12.40 8.54
N GLN A 8 -1.10 -11.91 9.59
CA GLN A 8 -2.44 -12.33 10.02
C GLN A 8 -3.53 -11.33 9.63
N TRP A 9 -3.19 -10.22 8.97
CA TRP A 9 -4.20 -9.24 8.56
C TRP A 9 -4.97 -9.74 7.33
N PRO A 10 -6.27 -9.42 7.21
CA PRO A 10 -7.07 -9.77 6.04
C PRO A 10 -6.41 -9.33 4.73
N LEU A 11 -6.42 -10.22 3.74
CA LEU A 11 -6.10 -9.86 2.36
C LEU A 11 -7.23 -8.98 1.82
N LEU A 12 -6.87 -7.80 1.31
CA LEU A 12 -7.83 -6.86 0.74
C LEU A 12 -7.90 -7.00 -0.78
N GLU A 13 -6.74 -7.04 -1.43
CA GLU A 13 -6.63 -7.15 -2.88
C GLU A 13 -5.28 -7.74 -3.30
N SER A 14 -5.24 -8.30 -4.51
CA SER A 14 -4.00 -8.71 -5.18
C SER A 14 -3.88 -8.01 -6.52
N TRP A 15 -2.67 -7.57 -6.86
CA TRP A 15 -2.40 -6.84 -8.09
C TRP A 15 -1.10 -7.32 -8.73
N ARG A 16 -1.11 -7.55 -10.05
CA ARG A 16 0.09 -7.81 -10.84
C ARG A 16 0.26 -6.67 -11.84
N VAL A 17 1.35 -5.93 -11.73
CA VAL A 17 1.69 -4.86 -12.67
C VAL A 17 2.43 -5.47 -13.85
N PRO A 18 1.90 -5.43 -15.08
CA PRO A 18 2.60 -5.98 -16.23
C PRO A 18 3.86 -5.17 -16.55
N ASP A 19 4.87 -5.80 -17.14
CA ASP A 19 6.13 -5.13 -17.56
C ASP A 19 5.92 -3.95 -18.53
N GLY A 20 4.86 -4.00 -19.36
CA GLY A 20 4.47 -2.90 -20.24
C GLY A 20 3.74 -1.75 -19.56
N HIS A 21 3.60 -1.74 -18.23
CA HIS A 21 2.85 -0.70 -17.53
C HIS A 21 3.56 0.67 -17.65
N PRO A 22 2.84 1.75 -18.04
CA PRO A 22 3.46 3.05 -18.32
C PRO A 22 4.20 3.66 -17.13
N VAL A 23 3.86 3.26 -15.91
CA VAL A 23 4.54 3.72 -14.68
C VAL A 23 6.00 3.28 -14.57
N LEU A 24 6.41 2.24 -15.30
CA LEU A 24 7.78 1.72 -15.29
C LEU A 24 8.69 2.51 -16.24
N ALA A 25 8.11 3.16 -17.26
CA ALA A 25 8.86 3.94 -18.23
C ALA A 25 9.57 5.11 -17.53
N GLY A 26 10.90 5.07 -17.53
CA GLY A 26 11.72 6.08 -16.86
C GLY A 26 11.82 5.95 -15.33
N HIS A 27 11.25 4.89 -14.73
CA HIS A 27 11.27 4.69 -13.28
C HIS A 27 11.76 3.28 -12.91
N PHE A 28 13.06 2.97 -13.02
CA PHE A 28 14.14 3.77 -13.61
C PHE A 28 14.61 3.11 -14.91
N PRO A 29 15.23 3.84 -15.85
CA PRO A 29 15.59 3.30 -17.17
C PRO A 29 16.32 1.96 -17.16
N GLU A 30 17.26 1.76 -16.23
CA GLU A 30 18.03 0.51 -16.11
C GLU A 30 17.48 -0.45 -15.03
N TYR A 31 16.69 0.08 -14.09
CA TYR A 31 16.17 -0.68 -12.96
C TYR A 31 14.70 -0.29 -12.73
N PRO A 32 13.77 -0.81 -13.55
CA PRO A 32 12.36 -0.49 -13.41
C PRO A 32 11.83 -1.01 -12.07
N VAL A 33 11.16 -0.11 -11.34
CA VAL A 33 10.51 -0.35 -10.06
C VAL A 33 9.20 0.42 -10.03
N ILE A 34 8.19 -0.16 -9.39
CA ILE A 34 6.90 0.49 -9.19
C ILE A 34 7.09 1.64 -8.18
N PRO A 35 6.66 2.87 -8.47
CA PRO A 35 6.81 3.98 -7.55
C PRO A 35 6.06 3.74 -6.23
N GLY A 36 6.68 4.15 -5.12
CA GLY A 36 6.03 4.11 -3.82
C GLY A 36 4.73 4.90 -3.77
N ALA A 37 4.64 6.01 -4.53
CA ALA A 37 3.41 6.79 -4.66
C ALA A 37 2.26 6.01 -5.30
N LEU A 38 2.53 5.15 -6.29
CA LEU A 38 1.51 4.31 -6.92
C LEU A 38 1.01 3.22 -5.95
N LEU A 39 1.92 2.64 -5.15
CA LEU A 39 1.52 1.71 -4.10
C LEU A 39 0.64 2.40 -3.04
N LEU A 40 0.97 3.65 -2.68
CA LEU A 40 0.18 4.42 -1.73
C LEU A 40 -1.19 4.81 -2.28
N ASP A 41 -1.28 5.17 -3.56
CA ASP A 41 -2.54 5.46 -4.24
C ASP A 41 -3.47 4.23 -4.27
N TRP A 42 -2.92 3.07 -4.64
CA TRP A 42 -3.65 1.80 -4.58
C TRP A 42 -4.16 1.48 -3.17
N ILE A 43 -3.32 1.65 -2.15
CA ILE A 43 -3.71 1.46 -0.75
C ILE A 43 -4.72 2.50 -0.26
N ALA A 44 -4.62 3.75 -0.69
CA ALA A 44 -5.59 4.79 -0.35
C ALA A 44 -6.97 4.47 -0.91
N CYS A 45 -7.05 4.00 -2.16
CA CYS A 45 -8.29 3.54 -2.78
C CYS A 45 -8.92 2.38 -2.00
N LEU A 46 -8.11 1.41 -1.57
CA LEU A 46 -8.58 0.31 -0.72
C LEU A 46 -9.10 0.81 0.63
N ALA A 47 -8.38 1.74 1.26
CA ALA A 47 -8.73 2.29 2.56
C ALA A 47 -10.08 3.03 2.55
N GLU A 48 -10.50 3.64 1.43
CA GLU A 48 -11.79 4.34 1.34
C GLU A 48 -12.98 3.46 1.73
N SER A 49 -12.90 2.15 1.47
CA SER A 49 -13.95 1.18 1.83
C SER A 49 -14.04 0.92 3.33
N PHE A 50 -13.01 1.29 4.10
CA PHE A 50 -12.88 1.02 5.54
C PHE A 50 -12.99 2.28 6.39
N VAL A 51 -12.42 3.40 5.92
CA VAL A 51 -12.40 4.67 6.66
C VAL A 51 -13.25 5.77 6.01
N GLY A 52 -13.88 5.46 4.87
CA GLY A 52 -14.75 6.37 4.13
C GLY A 52 -14.00 7.26 3.14
N LYS A 53 -14.76 7.92 2.27
CA LYS A 53 -14.25 8.87 1.27
C LYS A 53 -14.00 10.24 1.90
N ALA A 54 -12.76 10.46 2.30
CA ALA A 54 -12.26 11.72 2.84
C ALA A 54 -10.76 11.86 2.50
N PRO A 55 -10.19 13.09 2.56
CA PRO A 55 -8.77 13.28 2.36
C PRO A 55 -7.97 12.35 3.28
N ILE A 56 -7.07 11.57 2.68
CA ILE A 56 -6.21 10.63 3.40
C ILE A 56 -4.93 11.36 3.83
N HIS A 57 -4.59 11.22 5.11
CA HIS A 57 -3.29 11.54 5.67
C HIS A 57 -2.47 10.27 5.83
N ILE A 58 -1.32 10.22 5.17
CA ILE A 58 -0.30 9.20 5.40
C ILE A 58 0.38 9.53 6.73
N ARG A 59 0.12 8.74 7.77
CA ARG A 59 0.70 8.95 9.10
C ARG A 59 2.16 8.52 9.13
N ALA A 60 2.43 7.35 8.56
CA ALA A 60 3.77 6.84 8.33
C ALA A 60 3.73 5.82 7.20
N THR A 61 4.81 5.75 6.43
CA THR A 61 5.04 4.68 5.47
C THR A 61 6.52 4.29 5.48
N ARG A 62 6.79 3.01 5.25
CA ARG A 62 8.14 2.47 5.07
C ARG A 62 8.13 1.57 3.84
N PHE A 63 9.09 1.79 2.96
CA PHE A 63 9.35 0.94 1.79
C PHE A 63 10.59 0.09 2.11
N HIS A 64 10.39 -1.22 2.26
CA HIS A 64 11.42 -2.17 2.70
C HIS A 64 12.16 -2.79 1.52
N ALA A 65 11.47 -2.96 0.38
CA ALA A 65 12.04 -3.51 -0.84
C ALA A 65 11.34 -2.91 -2.08
N PRO A 66 12.01 -2.85 -3.24
CA PRO A 66 11.42 -2.36 -4.48
C PRO A 66 10.38 -3.35 -5.00
N ALA A 67 9.18 -2.85 -5.31
CA ALA A 67 8.18 -3.58 -6.08
C ALA A 67 8.55 -3.50 -7.57
N ARG A 68 8.37 -4.58 -8.33
CA ARG A 68 8.76 -4.68 -9.74
C ARG A 68 7.61 -5.22 -10.60
N ALA A 69 7.76 -5.08 -11.91
CA ALA A 69 6.90 -5.73 -12.89
C ALA A 69 6.73 -7.22 -12.60
N ASP A 70 5.56 -7.73 -12.96
CA ASP A 70 5.16 -9.13 -12.88
C ASP A 70 5.24 -9.77 -11.50
N MET A 71 5.54 -9.04 -10.42
CA MET A 71 5.35 -9.51 -9.06
C MET A 71 3.85 -9.54 -8.72
N LEU A 72 3.39 -10.59 -8.02
CA LEU A 72 2.07 -10.57 -7.40
C LEU A 72 2.13 -9.78 -6.08
N LEU A 73 1.60 -8.57 -6.11
CA LEU A 73 1.47 -7.73 -4.94
C LEU A 73 0.19 -8.11 -4.19
N ARG A 74 0.28 -8.26 -2.87
CA ARG A 74 -0.86 -8.56 -1.99
C ARG A 74 -0.96 -7.48 -0.93
N ALA A 75 -2.06 -6.74 -0.95
CA ALA A 75 -2.37 -5.71 0.02
C ALA A 75 -3.15 -6.33 1.17
N HIS A 76 -2.60 -6.23 2.37
CA HIS A 76 -3.24 -6.60 3.62
C HIS A 76 -3.54 -5.36 4.44
N GLY A 77 -4.64 -5.36 5.18
CA GLY A 77 -4.94 -4.23 6.04
C GLY A 77 -6.04 -4.50 7.07
N ARG A 78 -6.09 -3.60 8.05
CA ARG A 78 -7.10 -3.58 9.11
C ARG A 78 -7.31 -2.16 9.60
N VAL A 79 -8.44 -1.91 10.26
CA VAL A 79 -8.66 -0.68 11.01
C VAL A 79 -8.46 -0.95 12.49
N GLN A 80 -7.70 -0.09 13.15
CA GLN A 80 -7.53 -0.07 14.60
C GLN A 80 -7.62 1.38 15.07
N ASP A 81 -8.53 1.67 16.00
CA ASP A 81 -8.74 3.01 16.57
C ASP A 81 -8.90 4.12 15.51
N GLY A 82 -9.64 3.84 14.44
CA GLY A 82 -9.88 4.77 13.33
C GLY A 82 -8.67 5.01 12.41
N VAL A 83 -7.58 4.26 12.60
CA VAL A 83 -6.39 4.27 11.75
C VAL A 83 -6.36 3.01 10.91
N PHE A 84 -6.25 3.18 9.59
CA PHE A 84 -6.09 2.08 8.66
C PHE A 84 -4.60 1.69 8.59
N GLN A 85 -4.27 0.48 9.03
CA GLN A 85 -2.92 -0.07 8.97
C GLN A 85 -2.81 -1.01 7.77
N PHE A 86 -1.69 -0.95 7.05
CA PHE A 86 -1.50 -1.76 5.85
C PHE A 86 -0.09 -2.36 5.73
N ALA A 87 -0.02 -3.45 4.98
CA ALA A 87 1.21 -4.05 4.50
C ALA A 87 1.01 -4.54 3.06
N VAL A 88 2.01 -4.35 2.21
CA VAL A 88 2.07 -4.91 0.86
C VAL A 88 3.22 -5.91 0.81
N VAL A 89 2.92 -7.14 0.39
CA VAL A 89 3.90 -8.21 0.23
C VAL A 89 3.89 -8.73 -1.20
N ALA A 90 5.06 -9.17 -1.69
CA ALA A 90 5.20 -9.81 -3.00
C ALA A 90 5.06 -11.34 -2.91
N ASP A 91 5.26 -12.01 -4.04
CA ASP A 91 5.57 -13.45 -4.09
C ASP A 91 6.73 -13.80 -3.13
N GLY A 92 6.67 -14.96 -2.50
CA GLY A 92 7.70 -15.42 -1.55
C GLY A 92 7.75 -14.66 -0.22
N GLU A 93 6.66 -13.96 0.16
CA GLU A 93 6.53 -13.22 1.42
C GLU A 93 7.49 -12.02 1.58
N THR A 94 8.06 -11.52 0.47
CA THR A 94 8.90 -10.32 0.50
C THR A 94 8.05 -9.12 0.93
N LEU A 95 8.38 -8.50 2.06
CA LEU A 95 7.72 -7.27 2.52
C LEU A 95 8.15 -6.09 1.65
N LEU A 96 7.21 -5.47 0.96
CA LEU A 96 7.47 -4.34 0.05
C LEU A 96 7.28 -3.01 0.78
N CYS A 97 6.11 -2.81 1.38
CA CYS A 97 5.85 -1.61 2.17
C CYS A 97 4.87 -1.85 3.31
N THR A 98 4.94 -0.99 4.32
CA THR A 98 4.00 -0.97 5.47
C THR A 98 3.65 0.46 5.79
N GLY A 99 2.51 0.70 6.41
CA GLY A 99 2.19 2.03 6.88
C GLY A 99 0.86 2.14 7.58
N SER A 100 0.49 3.38 7.85
CA SER A 100 -0.79 3.73 8.41
C SER A 100 -1.35 5.00 7.78
N LEU A 101 -2.65 4.98 7.55
CA LEU A 101 -3.45 6.04 6.98
C LEU A 101 -4.52 6.47 7.98
N SER A 102 -4.83 7.77 8.01
CA SER A 102 -6.00 8.29 8.71
C SER A 102 -6.76 9.22 7.79
N THR A 103 -8.08 9.29 7.89
CA THR A 103 -8.83 10.35 7.23
C THR A 103 -8.62 11.67 7.97
N ALA A 104 -8.49 12.77 7.26
CA ALA A 104 -8.73 14.08 7.84
C ALA A 104 -10.16 14.07 8.40
N ALA A 105 -10.33 14.31 9.70
CA ALA A 105 -11.64 14.60 10.23
C ALA A 105 -12.22 15.71 9.35
N ARG A 106 -13.38 15.47 8.74
CA ARG A 106 -14.08 16.49 7.97
C ARG A 106 -14.29 17.63 8.97
N GLY A 107 -13.53 18.72 8.82
CA GLY A 107 -13.60 19.83 9.76
C GLY A 107 -15.06 20.21 9.92
N ALA A 108 -15.55 20.28 11.15
CA ALA A 108 -16.72 21.09 11.42
C ALA A 108 -16.39 22.47 10.84
N ALA A 109 -17.13 22.89 9.81
CA ALA A 109 -16.99 24.23 9.29
C ALA A 109 -17.16 25.21 10.47
N PRO A 110 -16.35 26.28 10.56
CA PRO A 110 -16.64 27.38 11.49
C PRO A 110 -18.01 28.00 11.18
#